data_AF-A0A1S1FH68-F1
#
_entry.id   AF-A0A1S1FH68-F1
#
_cell.length_a   1.000
_cell.length_b   1.000
_cell.length_c   1.000
_cell.angle_alpha   90.00
_cell.angle_beta   90.00
_cell.angle_gamma   90.00
#
_symmetry.space_group_name_H-M   'P 1'
#
loop_
_entity.id
_entity.type
_entity.pdbx_description
1 polymer ?
#
loop_
_entity_poly.entity_id
_entity_poly.type
_entity_poly.pdbx_seq_one_letter_code
_entity_poly.pdbx_strand_id
1 'polypeptide(L)'
;MNKRIKKKVKKRSYKIPKYIIRLTKKWTELDNNMVFLAEFRNIEDQFPKKLIESMHRKYRRINSFLDELEGDEIFRYNFSIYHGAYGEEQLNGEYCDQSCGYSGDDFRGVYYYPIGNKLYFAYNYEC
;
A
#
# COMPACT_ATOMS: atom_id res chain seq x y z
N MET A 1 17.90 -18.95 -12.73
CA MET A 1 17.83 -19.15 -11.27
C MET A 1 16.79 -18.19 -10.72
N ASN A 2 15.58 -18.67 -10.39
CA ASN A 2 14.42 -17.88 -9.99
C ASN A 2 14.70 -17.07 -8.71
N LYS A 3 15.01 -15.77 -8.85
CA LYS A 3 15.03 -14.78 -7.77
C LYS A 3 13.60 -14.32 -7.39
N ARG A 4 12.62 -15.24 -7.39
CA ARG A 4 11.31 -15.01 -6.78
C ARG A 4 11.53 -14.71 -5.31
N ILE A 5 11.63 -13.43 -4.93
CA ILE A 5 11.37 -12.87 -3.61
C ILE A 5 11.79 -13.87 -2.49
N LYS A 6 13.03 -14.37 -2.56
CA LYS A 6 13.59 -15.26 -1.54
C LYS A 6 14.18 -14.46 -0.38
N LYS A 7 14.27 -13.14 -0.53
CA LYS A 7 14.30 -12.20 0.60
C LYS A 7 12.89 -11.99 1.15
N LYS A 8 12.17 -13.08 1.45
CA LYS A 8 11.14 -13.09 2.51
C LYS A 8 11.88 -12.93 3.83
N VAL A 9 12.39 -11.73 4.09
CA VAL A 9 12.92 -11.34 5.40
C VAL A 9 11.72 -11.40 6.35
N LYS A 10 11.57 -12.54 7.03
CA LYS A 10 10.63 -12.77 8.14
C LYS A 10 9.18 -12.25 7.92
N LYS A 11 8.49 -12.64 6.83
CA LYS A 11 7.01 -12.67 6.82
C LYS A 11 6.49 -13.80 7.74
N ARG A 12 6.81 -13.73 9.05
CA ARG A 12 6.17 -14.56 10.08
C ARG A 12 4.75 -14.03 10.25
N SER A 13 3.78 -14.67 9.59
CA SER A 13 2.34 -14.59 9.90
C SER A 13 1.79 -13.20 10.27
N TYR A 14 2.25 -12.13 9.62
CA TYR A 14 1.90 -10.79 10.08
C TYR A 14 0.51 -10.44 9.57
N LYS A 15 -0.45 -10.38 10.48
CA LYS A 15 -1.79 -9.88 10.21
C LYS A 15 -1.75 -8.35 10.20
N ILE A 16 -2.39 -7.72 9.21
CA ILE A 16 -2.50 -6.26 9.15
C ILE A 16 -2.98 -5.70 10.51
N PRO A 17 -2.28 -4.71 11.10
CA PRO A 17 -2.64 -4.20 12.42
C PRO A 17 -4.06 -3.61 12.44
N LYS A 18 -4.78 -3.80 13.55
CA LYS A 18 -6.14 -3.24 13.73
C LYS A 18 -6.19 -1.72 13.53
N TYR A 19 -5.12 -1.01 13.84
CA TYR A 19 -5.09 0.45 13.65
C TYR A 19 -5.07 0.82 12.16
N ILE A 20 -4.36 0.07 11.31
CA ILE A 20 -4.39 0.26 9.84
C ILE A 20 -5.80 0.00 9.30
N ILE A 21 -6.44 -1.11 9.72
CA ILE A 21 -7.84 -1.41 9.35
C ILE A 21 -8.79 -0.26 9.77
N ARG A 22 -8.54 0.40 10.90
CA ARG A 22 -9.38 1.54 11.32
C ARG A 22 -9.20 2.76 10.42
N LEU A 23 -7.99 2.97 9.88
CA LEU A 23 -7.74 4.06 8.93
C LEU A 23 -8.52 3.82 7.63
N THR A 24 -8.59 2.58 7.15
CA THR A 24 -9.32 2.22 5.93
C THR A 24 -10.84 2.35 6.05
N LYS A 25 -11.40 2.34 7.27
CA LYS A 25 -12.83 2.60 7.49
C LYS A 25 -13.26 4.05 7.29
N LYS A 26 -12.31 4.99 7.30
CA LYS A 26 -12.55 6.43 7.08
C LYS A 26 -11.82 6.90 5.81
N TRP A 27 -11.78 6.02 4.82
CA TRP A 27 -11.17 6.29 3.53
C TRP A 27 -12.01 7.28 2.74
N THR A 28 -11.36 8.25 2.11
CA THR A 28 -11.97 9.25 1.24
C THR A 28 -11.30 9.21 -0.12
N GLU A 29 -11.92 9.82 -1.14
CA GLU A 29 -11.31 9.88 -2.48
C GLU A 29 -9.95 10.60 -2.48
N LEU A 30 -9.77 11.58 -1.58
CA LEU A 30 -8.48 12.25 -1.40
C LEU A 30 -7.36 11.27 -1.00
N ASP A 31 -7.69 10.25 -0.21
CA ASP A 31 -6.73 9.26 0.23
C ASP A 31 -6.19 8.40 -0.92
N ASN A 32 -6.95 8.26 -2.00
CA ASN A 32 -6.49 7.49 -3.16
C ASN A 32 -5.23 8.07 -3.79
N ASN A 33 -5.09 9.40 -3.68
CA ASN A 33 -3.96 10.16 -4.21
C ASN A 33 -2.98 10.56 -3.11
N MET A 34 -3.04 9.95 -1.91
CA MET A 34 -2.32 10.47 -0.75
C MET A 34 -0.80 10.54 -0.90
N VAL A 35 -0.20 9.64 -1.69
CA VAL A 35 1.26 9.65 -1.93
C VAL A 35 1.64 10.88 -2.74
N PHE A 36 0.99 11.06 -3.90
CA PHE A 36 1.15 12.24 -4.74
C PHE A 36 0.90 13.51 -3.92
N LEU A 37 -0.25 13.59 -3.25
CA LEU A 37 -0.65 14.75 -2.46
C LEU A 37 0.27 15.02 -1.25
N ALA A 38 0.91 13.99 -0.67
CA ALA A 38 1.87 14.17 0.40
C ALA A 38 3.19 14.76 -0.08
N GLU A 39 3.58 14.48 -1.33
CA GLU A 39 4.80 14.99 -1.95
C GLU A 39 4.62 16.38 -2.57
N PHE A 40 3.44 16.69 -3.11
CA PHE A 40 3.14 17.98 -3.74
C PHE A 40 2.54 19.00 -2.74
N ARG A 41 3.36 19.99 -2.35
CA ARG A 41 3.07 20.99 -1.29
C ARG A 41 1.95 22.01 -1.59
N ASN A 42 1.33 22.00 -2.76
CA ASN A 42 0.44 23.10 -3.22
C ASN A 42 -1.06 22.76 -3.23
N ILE A 43 -1.51 21.81 -2.40
CA ILE A 43 -2.93 21.39 -2.36
C ILE A 43 -3.75 22.13 -1.30
N GLU A 44 -3.11 23.00 -0.51
CA GLU A 44 -3.73 23.72 0.62
C GLU A 44 -4.89 24.62 0.17
N ASP A 45 -4.82 25.16 -1.05
CA ASP A 45 -5.87 26.01 -1.62
C ASP A 45 -7.04 25.20 -2.24
N GLN A 46 -6.85 23.89 -2.45
CA GLN A 46 -7.82 23.03 -3.14
C GLN A 46 -8.71 22.24 -2.19
N PHE A 47 -8.26 22.01 -0.96
CA PHE A 47 -8.97 21.16 0.01
C PHE A 47 -9.01 21.78 1.41
N PRO A 48 -10.07 21.50 2.21
CA PRO A 48 -10.11 21.97 3.59
C PRO A 48 -8.91 21.45 4.39
N LYS A 49 -8.25 22.34 5.15
CA LYS A 49 -7.08 22.02 5.99
C LYS A 49 -7.24 20.74 6.83
N LYS A 50 -8.41 20.55 7.47
CA LYS A 50 -8.70 19.35 8.27
C LYS A 50 -8.67 18.05 7.46
N LEU A 51 -9.07 18.10 6.19
CA LEU A 51 -9.06 16.96 5.30
C LEU A 51 -7.61 16.60 4.91
N ILE A 52 -6.80 17.61 4.58
CA ILE A 52 -5.37 17.47 4.27
C ILE A 52 -4.60 16.89 5.48
N GLU A 53 -4.81 17.44 6.68
CA GLU A 53 -4.18 16.94 7.91
C GLU A 53 -4.56 15.48 8.22
N SER A 54 -5.82 15.12 7.97
CA SER A 54 -6.32 13.76 8.12
C SER A 54 -5.66 12.80 7.12
N MET A 55 -5.51 13.22 5.86
CA MET A 55 -4.83 12.48 4.80
C MET A 55 -3.35 12.27 5.14
N HIS A 56 -2.60 13.33 5.49
CA HIS A 56 -1.19 13.20 5.87
C HIS A 56 -0.97 12.28 7.07
N ARG A 57 -1.88 12.32 8.06
CA ARG A 57 -1.82 11.42 9.21
C ARG A 57 -2.04 9.96 8.81
N LYS A 58 -2.95 9.69 7.87
CA LYS A 58 -3.18 8.35 7.31
C LYS A 58 -1.94 7.89 6.54
N TYR A 59 -1.45 8.71 5.60
CA TYR A 59 -0.25 8.43 4.82
C TYR A 59 0.94 8.07 5.70
N ARG A 60 1.30 8.93 6.67
CA ARG A 60 2.44 8.68 7.56
C ARG A 60 2.34 7.35 8.29
N ARG A 61 1.15 7.04 8.84
CA ARG A 61 0.95 5.79 9.61
C ARG A 61 0.98 4.54 8.74
N ILE A 62 0.46 4.63 7.52
CA ILE A 62 0.49 3.53 6.56
C ILE A 62 1.89 3.33 6.03
N ASN A 63 2.57 4.40 5.62
CA ASN A 63 3.92 4.32 5.08
C ASN A 63 4.90 3.77 6.12
N SER A 64 4.91 4.31 7.35
CA SER A 64 5.77 3.78 8.42
C SER A 64 5.52 2.30 8.71
N PHE A 65 4.25 1.86 8.68
CA PHE A 65 3.93 0.44 8.82
C PHE A 65 4.50 -0.42 7.68
N LEU A 66 4.40 0.05 6.44
CA LEU A 66 4.91 -0.68 5.29
C LEU A 66 6.44 -0.66 5.24
N ASP A 67 7.08 0.45 5.61
CA ASP A 67 8.54 0.57 5.73
C ASP A 67 9.08 -0.42 6.77
N GLU A 68 8.43 -0.53 7.94
CA GLU A 68 8.78 -1.52 8.98
C GLU A 68 8.63 -2.97 8.48
N LEU A 69 7.66 -3.23 7.60
CA LEU A 69 7.33 -4.57 7.14
C LEU A 69 8.18 -5.03 5.95
N GLU A 70 8.45 -4.14 5.01
CA GLU A 70 9.01 -4.50 3.69
C GLU A 70 10.37 -3.84 3.42
N GLY A 71 10.77 -2.88 4.24
CA GLY A 71 11.95 -2.03 4.01
C GLY A 71 11.60 -0.73 3.31
N ASP A 72 12.56 0.19 3.30
CA ASP A 72 12.51 1.53 2.72
C ASP A 72 12.91 1.56 1.23
N GLU A 73 13.38 0.44 0.68
CA GLU A 73 13.79 0.31 -0.73
C GLU A 73 12.61 0.20 -1.71
N ILE A 74 11.37 0.05 -1.22
CA ILE A 74 10.18 -0.11 -2.07
C ILE A 74 9.49 1.24 -2.25
N PHE A 75 9.43 1.72 -3.50
CA PHE A 75 8.62 2.89 -3.84
C PHE A 75 7.15 2.49 -3.91
N ARG A 76 6.29 3.15 -3.14
CA ARG A 76 4.85 2.83 -3.05
C ARG A 76 4.01 4.02 -3.45
N TYR A 77 2.98 3.77 -4.25
CA TYR A 77 2.07 4.81 -4.74
C TYR A 77 0.64 4.28 -4.87
N ASN A 78 -0.33 5.18 -5.10
CA ASN A 78 -1.75 4.85 -5.33
C ASN A 78 -2.38 3.90 -4.30
N PHE A 79 -2.51 4.37 -3.06
CA PHE A 79 -3.16 3.58 -2.01
C PHE A 79 -4.67 3.56 -2.24
N SER A 80 -5.36 2.44 -2.10
CA SER A 80 -6.82 2.42 -2.28
C SER A 80 -7.51 1.23 -1.61
N ILE A 81 -8.84 1.24 -1.62
CA ILE A 81 -9.69 0.17 -1.09
C ILE A 81 -10.42 -0.50 -2.25
N TYR A 82 -10.25 -1.82 -2.37
CA TYR A 82 -10.83 -2.63 -3.44
C TYR A 82 -11.85 -3.65 -2.90
N HIS A 83 -12.86 -3.98 -3.71
CA HIS A 83 -13.87 -5.02 -3.44
C HIS A 83 -13.46 -6.43 -3.92
N GLY A 84 -12.17 -6.62 -4.19
CA GLY A 84 -11.57 -7.85 -4.67
C GLY A 84 -10.06 -7.70 -4.80
N ALA A 85 -9.39 -8.80 -5.10
CA ALA A 85 -7.94 -8.83 -5.33
C ALA A 85 -7.63 -9.58 -6.63
N TYR A 86 -6.51 -9.22 -7.25
CA TYR A 86 -6.02 -9.80 -8.50
C TYR A 86 -4.60 -10.34 -8.30
N GLY A 87 -4.14 -11.17 -9.22
CA GLY A 87 -2.81 -11.75 -9.20
C GLY A 87 -2.69 -13.06 -8.41
N GLU A 88 -1.46 -13.39 -8.01
CA GLU A 88 -1.17 -14.64 -7.30
C GLU A 88 -1.45 -14.49 -5.80
N GLU A 89 -2.17 -15.46 -5.21
CA GLU A 89 -2.35 -15.55 -3.77
C GLU A 89 -0.98 -15.72 -3.09
N GLN A 90 -0.76 -14.94 -2.02
CA GLN A 90 0.46 -14.96 -1.24
C GLN A 90 0.26 -15.80 0.03
N LEU A 91 -0.03 -15.16 1.17
CA LEU A 91 -0.31 -15.81 2.45
C LEU A 91 -1.40 -15.03 3.17
N ASN A 92 -2.17 -15.71 4.03
CA ASN A 92 -3.21 -15.08 4.87
C ASN A 92 -4.28 -14.31 4.08
N GLY A 93 -4.56 -14.71 2.83
CA GLY A 93 -5.50 -14.03 1.95
C GLY A 93 -4.97 -12.75 1.32
N GLU A 94 -3.66 -12.49 1.39
CA GLU A 94 -3.00 -11.43 0.63
C GLU A 94 -2.79 -11.86 -0.83
N TYR A 95 -2.78 -10.90 -1.75
CA TYR A 95 -2.54 -11.16 -3.17
C TYR A 95 -1.51 -10.17 -3.72
N CYS A 96 -0.78 -10.60 -4.74
CA CYS A 96 0.18 -9.77 -5.44
C CYS A 96 0.05 -9.97 -6.94
N ASP A 97 -0.28 -8.89 -7.64
CA ASP A 97 -0.29 -8.83 -9.10
C ASP A 97 1.02 -8.18 -9.58
N GLN A 98 2.08 -8.98 -9.58
CA GLN A 98 3.42 -8.53 -9.93
C GLN A 98 3.72 -8.76 -11.42
N SER A 99 4.24 -7.72 -12.05
CA SER A 99 4.91 -7.78 -13.34
C SER A 99 6.41 -7.56 -13.18
N CYS A 100 7.18 -8.17 -14.08
CA CYS A 100 8.63 -7.99 -14.15
C CYS A 100 8.99 -7.20 -15.41
N GLY A 101 9.91 -6.25 -15.29
CA GLY A 101 10.46 -5.50 -16.39
C GLY A 101 11.37 -6.34 -17.30
N TYR A 102 11.81 -5.75 -18.39
CA TYR A 102 12.61 -6.43 -19.41
C TYR A 102 13.95 -6.97 -18.87
N SER A 103 14.56 -6.25 -17.91
CA SER A 103 15.85 -6.59 -17.29
C SER A 103 15.78 -7.78 -16.34
N GLY A 104 14.59 -8.15 -15.86
CA GLY A 104 14.43 -9.19 -14.84
C GLY A 104 14.72 -8.74 -13.40
N ASP A 105 15.25 -7.53 -13.22
CA ASP A 105 15.61 -6.96 -11.92
C ASP A 105 14.68 -5.79 -11.50
N ASP A 106 13.87 -5.26 -12.42
CA ASP A 106 12.82 -4.26 -12.11
C ASP A 106 11.47 -4.97 -11.90
N PHE A 107 10.81 -4.72 -10.77
CA PHE A 107 9.47 -5.25 -10.49
C PHE A 107 8.50 -4.13 -10.19
N ARG A 108 7.28 -4.29 -10.70
CA ARG A 108 6.16 -3.40 -10.39
C ARG A 108 4.88 -4.19 -10.23
N GLY A 109 3.95 -3.70 -9.44
CA GLY A 109 2.69 -4.41 -9.28
C GLY A 109 1.74 -3.74 -8.31
N VAL A 110 0.68 -4.48 -7.98
CA VAL A 110 -0.28 -4.10 -6.96
C VAL A 110 -0.29 -5.17 -5.87
N TYR A 111 -0.12 -4.75 -4.62
CA TYR A 111 -0.27 -5.62 -3.47
C TYR A 111 -1.63 -5.41 -2.81
N TYR A 112 -2.28 -6.49 -2.37
CA TYR A 112 -3.60 -6.46 -1.74
C TYR A 112 -3.54 -7.09 -0.34
N TYR A 113 -3.80 -6.29 0.70
CA TYR A 113 -3.97 -6.75 2.08
C TYR A 113 -5.45 -6.89 2.44
N PRO A 114 -5.90 -8.05 2.93
CA PRO A 114 -7.30 -8.22 3.33
C PRO A 114 -7.62 -7.41 4.59
N ILE A 115 -8.67 -6.58 4.52
CA ILE A 115 -9.16 -5.76 5.64
C ILE A 115 -10.54 -6.20 6.14
N GLY A 116 -11.05 -7.33 5.63
CA GLY A 116 -12.33 -7.94 6.01
C GLY A 116 -13.48 -7.55 5.07
N ASN A 117 -14.62 -8.25 5.19
CA ASN A 117 -15.82 -8.02 4.35
C ASN A 117 -15.55 -8.03 2.84
N LYS A 118 -14.64 -8.90 2.37
CA LYS A 118 -14.19 -8.96 0.96
C LYS A 118 -13.54 -7.65 0.46
N LEU A 119 -13.09 -6.79 1.38
CA LEU A 119 -12.36 -5.57 1.07
C LEU A 119 -10.85 -5.79 1.23
N TYR A 120 -10.09 -5.10 0.39
CA TYR A 120 -8.64 -5.13 0.37
C TYR A 120 -8.10 -3.70 0.43
N PHE A 121 -7.12 -3.46 1.30
CA PHE A 121 -6.25 -2.30 1.19
C PHE A 121 -5.16 -2.62 0.18
N ALA A 122 -5.03 -1.82 -0.85
CA ALA A 122 -4.06 -2.04 -1.92
C ALA A 122 -3.17 -0.83 -2.15
N TYR A 123 -1.99 -1.09 -2.70
CA TYR A 123 -1.09 -0.06 -3.20
C TYR A 123 -0.28 -0.59 -4.36
N ASN A 124 0.10 0.32 -5.25
CA ASN A 124 1.08 0.07 -6.27
C ASN A 124 2.48 0.14 -5.66
N TYR A 125 3.38 -0.65 -6.20
CA TYR A 125 4.79 -0.60 -5.82
C TYR A 125 5.71 -0.77 -7.02
N GLU A 126 6.92 -0.24 -6.88
CA GLU A 126 8.06 -0.39 -7.79
C GLU A 126 9.34 -0.65 -6.97
N CYS A 127 10.16 -1.61 -7.41
CA CYS A 127 11.46 -1.93 -6.83
C CYS A 127 12.45 -2.45 -7.87
#